data_AF-A0A1F2R0S0-F1
#
_entry.id   AF-A0A1F2R0S0-F1
#
_cell.length_a   1.000
_cell.length_b   1.000
_cell.length_c   1.000
_cell.angle_alpha   90.00
_cell.angle_beta   90.00
_cell.angle_gamma   90.00
#
_symmetry.space_group_name_H-M   'P 1'
#
loop_
_entity.id
_entity.type
_entity.pdbx_description
1 polymer ?
#
loop_
_entity_poly.entity_id
_entity_poly.type
_entity_poly.pdbx_seq_one_letter_code
_entity_poly.pdbx_strand_id
1 'polypeptide(L)'
;MSVFKDRKAELEKHEFMMGTPRGRLAVSLDLLTEAMVLVGQHAVYCRSARQPEQPPMDIRLIGQGLGQAKELIQSVMEELRAARDSQ
;
A
#
# COMPACT_ATOMS: atom_id res chain seq x y z
N MET A 1 -13.37 -12.79 -2.57
CA MET A 1 -13.20 -13.45 -1.25
C MET A 1 -12.85 -12.37 -0.23
N SER A 2 -12.79 -12.69 1.07
CA SER A 2 -12.48 -11.68 2.10
C SER A 2 -10.97 -11.63 2.33
N VAL A 3 -10.40 -10.44 2.51
CA VAL A 3 -8.96 -10.27 2.81
C VAL A 3 -8.52 -11.07 4.04
N PHE A 4 -9.41 -11.26 5.02
CA PHE A 4 -9.16 -12.06 6.22
C PHE A 4 -9.00 -13.56 5.95
N LYS A 5 -9.48 -14.03 4.80
CA LYS A 5 -9.26 -15.41 4.33
C LYS A 5 -8.05 -15.48 3.41
N ASP A 6 -7.96 -14.56 2.46
CA ASP A 6 -6.94 -14.60 1.39
C ASP A 6 -5.54 -14.30 1.92
N ARG A 7 -5.42 -13.46 2.96
CA ARG A 7 -4.16 -13.04 3.59
C ARG A 7 -4.06 -13.46 5.05
N LYS A 8 -4.72 -14.57 5.40
CA LYS A 8 -4.85 -15.03 6.79
C LYS A 8 -3.48 -15.23 7.45
N ALA A 9 -2.55 -15.88 6.76
CA ALA A 9 -1.24 -16.20 7.31
C ALA A 9 -0.40 -14.93 7.54
N GLU A 10 -0.40 -13.98 6.61
CA GLU A 10 0.27 -12.70 6.80
C GLU A 10 -0.37 -11.90 7.93
N LEU A 11 -1.70 -11.85 8.00
CA LEU A 11 -2.41 -11.18 9.09
C LEU A 11 -2.02 -11.77 10.44
N GLU A 12 -2.09 -13.09 10.62
CA GLU A 12 -1.72 -13.74 11.89
C GLU A 12 -0.27 -13.43 12.28
N LYS A 13 0.67 -13.51 11.33
CA LYS A 13 2.09 -13.20 11.56
C LYS A 13 2.29 -11.75 11.99
N HIS A 14 1.72 -10.80 11.26
CA HIS A 14 1.93 -9.36 11.51
C HIS A 14 1.18 -8.88 12.76
N GLU A 15 -0.04 -9.38 13.00
CA GLU A 15 -0.80 -9.09 14.20
C GLU A 15 -0.08 -9.63 15.45
N PHE A 16 0.54 -10.81 15.38
CA PHE A 16 1.34 -11.35 16.47
C PHE A 16 2.59 -10.51 16.78
N MET A 17 3.36 -10.11 15.76
CA MET A 17 4.61 -9.36 15.95
C MET A 17 4.40 -7.90 16.36
N MET A 18 3.31 -7.28 15.92
CA MET A 18 3.14 -5.82 15.99
C MET A 18 1.88 -5.36 16.74
N GLY A 19 1.04 -6.30 17.18
CA GLY A 19 -0.30 -6.03 17.68
C GLY A 19 -1.32 -5.88 16.54
N THR A 20 -2.60 -6.11 16.83
CA THR A 20 -3.66 -6.18 15.81
C THR A 20 -3.75 -4.95 14.91
N PRO A 21 -3.78 -3.70 15.42
CA PRO A 21 -3.95 -2.53 14.55
C PRO A 21 -2.75 -2.33 13.61
N ARG A 22 -1.54 -2.42 14.14
CA ARG A 22 -0.31 -2.22 13.37
C ARG A 22 -0.03 -3.38 12.41
N GLY A 23 -0.38 -4.60 12.80
CA GLY A 23 -0.29 -5.77 11.95
C GLY A 23 -1.20 -5.70 10.72
N ARG A 24 -2.43 -5.21 10.90
CA ARG A 24 -3.37 -4.97 9.77
C ARG A 24 -2.90 -3.85 8.85
N LEU A 25 -2.32 -2.79 9.40
CA LEU A 25 -1.73 -1.72 8.60
C LEU A 25 -0.51 -2.22 7.81
N ALA A 26 0.30 -3.13 8.38
CA ALA A 26 1.40 -3.76 7.65
C ALA A 26 0.90 -4.55 6.43
N VAL A 27 -0.10 -5.41 6.59
CA VAL A 27 -0.69 -6.15 5.46
C VAL A 27 -1.37 -5.22 4.46
N SER A 28 -1.98 -4.13 4.92
CA SER A 28 -2.53 -3.08 4.04
C SER A 28 -1.44 -2.43 3.20
N LEU A 29 -0.26 -2.19 3.77
CA LEU A 29 0.89 -1.61 3.09
C LEU A 29 1.44 -2.53 2.01
N ASP A 30 1.45 -3.84 2.26
CA ASP A 30 1.85 -4.85 1.28
C ASP A 30 0.90 -4.85 0.08
N LEU A 31 -0.42 -4.92 0.33
CA LEU A 31 -1.44 -4.85 -0.72
C LEU A 31 -1.36 -3.56 -1.53
N LEU A 32 -1.14 -2.43 -0.87
CA LEU A 32 -0.97 -1.14 -1.54
C LEU A 32 0.28 -1.13 -2.41
N THR A 33 1.38 -1.72 -1.94
CA THR A 33 2.63 -1.81 -2.68
C THR A 33 2.49 -2.74 -3.90
N GLU A 34 1.79 -3.87 -3.77
CA GLU A 34 1.44 -4.74 -4.90
C GLU A 34 0.62 -3.96 -5.96
N ALA A 35 -0.38 -3.18 -5.54
CA ALA A 35 -1.17 -2.35 -6.44
C ALA A 35 -0.31 -1.30 -7.16
N MET A 36 0.61 -0.65 -6.46
CA MET A 36 1.56 0.30 -7.07
C MET A 36 2.43 -0.37 -8.14
N VAL A 37 2.90 -1.60 -7.91
CA VAL A 37 3.68 -2.36 -8.89
C VAL A 37 2.83 -2.64 -10.14
N LEU A 38 1.58 -3.09 -9.98
CA LEU A 38 0.67 -3.35 -11.09
C LEU A 38 0.36 -2.09 -11.91
N VAL A 39 0.13 -0.96 -11.25
CA VAL A 39 -0.06 0.34 -11.92
C VAL A 39 1.19 0.77 -12.68
N GLY A 40 2.37 0.60 -12.09
CA GLY A 40 3.66 0.86 -12.74
C GLY A 40 3.88 0.00 -13.97
N GLN A 41 3.52 -1.28 -13.92
CA GLN A 41 3.56 -2.16 -15.09
C GLN A 41 2.55 -1.74 -16.16
N HIS A 42 1.33 -1.38 -15.76
CA HIS A 42 0.32 -0.91 -16.70
C HIS A 42 0.74 0.37 -17.42
N ALA A 43 1.52 1.24 -16.77
CA ALA A 43 2.12 2.44 -17.38
C ALA A 43 3.08 2.14 -18.56
N VAL A 44 3.65 0.94 -18.61
CA VAL A 44 4.52 0.51 -19.73
C VAL A 44 3.68 0.21 -20.96
N TYR A 45 2.53 -0.44 -20.78
CA TYR A 45 1.65 -0.87 -21.86
C TYR A 45 0.68 0.22 -22.31
N CYS A 46 0.21 1.04 -21.37
CA CYS A 46 -0.72 2.11 -21.64
C CYS A 46 0.06 3.38 -21.97
N ARG A 47 0.05 3.79 -23.25
CA ARG A 47 0.74 5.00 -23.73
C ARG A 47 -0.29 6.03 -24.19
N SER A 48 -0.07 7.30 -23.85
CA SER A 48 -0.90 8.39 -24.34
C SER A 48 -0.61 8.67 -25.80
N ALA A 49 -1.63 8.67 -26.66
CA ALA A 49 -1.49 9.07 -28.06
C ALA A 49 -1.03 10.53 -28.22
N ARG A 50 -1.29 11.39 -27.21
CA ARG A 50 -0.91 12.80 -27.22
C ARG A 50 0.50 13.03 -26.67
N GLN A 51 0.93 12.21 -25.72
CA GLN A 51 2.22 12.35 -25.04
C GLN A 51 2.86 10.97 -24.90
N PRO A 52 3.50 10.45 -25.97
CA PRO A 52 4.06 9.11 -25.96
C PRO A 52 5.10 8.93 -24.86
N GLU A 53 5.93 9.94 -24.58
CA GLU A 53 7.00 9.86 -23.58
C GLU A 53 6.53 9.80 -22.13
N GLN A 54 5.25 10.03 -21.86
CA GLN A 54 4.71 10.06 -20.49
C GLN A 54 3.60 9.02 -20.32
N PRO A 55 3.51 8.37 -19.14
CA PRO A 55 2.33 7.59 -18.80
C PRO A 55 1.05 8.45 -18.89
N PRO A 56 -0.08 7.84 -19.24
CA PRO A 56 -1.40 8.47 -19.19
C PRO A 56 -1.66 9.20 -17.87
N MET A 57 -2.38 10.31 -17.94
CA MET A 57 -2.60 11.21 -16.79
C MET A 57 -3.28 10.50 -15.63
N ASP A 58 -4.28 9.68 -15.91
CA ASP A 58 -4.98 8.83 -14.95
C ASP A 58 -4.03 7.86 -14.23
N ILE A 59 -3.12 7.19 -14.95
CA ILE A 59 -2.11 6.30 -14.36
C ILE A 59 -1.16 7.06 -13.44
N ARG A 60 -0.76 8.28 -13.82
CA ARG A 60 0.05 9.15 -12.96
C ARG A 60 -0.71 9.55 -11.69
N LEU A 61 -1.97 9.94 -11.82
CA LEU A 61 -2.80 10.35 -10.68
C LEU A 61 -3.08 9.19 -9.72
N ILE A 62 -3.32 7.99 -10.25
CA ILE A 62 -3.44 6.77 -9.44
C ILE A 62 -2.14 6.52 -8.69
N GLY A 63 -0.99 6.52 -9.37
CA GLY A 63 0.31 6.33 -8.73
C GLY A 63 0.58 7.33 -7.62
N GLN A 64 0.25 8.61 -7.84
CA GLN A 64 0.35 9.66 -6.83
C GLN A 64 -0.57 9.39 -5.63
N GLY A 65 -1.84 9.05 -5.86
CA GLY A 65 -2.80 8.77 -4.79
C GLY A 65 -2.40 7.56 -3.94
N LEU A 66 -1.92 6.48 -4.58
CA LEU A 66 -1.40 5.30 -3.87
C LEU A 66 -0.15 5.63 -3.05
N GLY A 67 0.74 6.48 -3.59
CA GLY A 67 1.92 6.97 -2.85
C GLY A 67 1.54 7.79 -1.61
N GLN A 68 0.59 8.71 -1.75
CA GLN A 68 0.10 9.52 -0.62
C GLN A 68 -0.60 8.65 0.44
N ALA A 69 -1.41 7.66 0.03
CA ALA A 69 -2.02 6.71 0.96
C ALA A 69 -0.96 5.90 1.73
N LYS A 70 0.12 5.50 1.05
CA LYS A 70 1.24 4.78 1.66
C LYS A 70 1.92 5.63 2.75
N GLU A 71 2.19 6.90 2.48
CA GLU A 71 2.79 7.82 3.45
C GLU A 71 1.90 7.96 4.71
N LEU A 72 0.60 8.15 4.54
CA LEU A 72 -0.34 8.26 5.66
C LEU A 72 -0.39 6.97 6.50
N ILE A 73 -0.43 5.80 5.86
CA ILE A 73 -0.41 4.51 6.58
C ILE A 73 0.89 4.35 7.37
N GLN A 74 2.04 4.67 6.76
CA GLN A 74 3.34 4.59 7.44
C GLN A 74 3.41 5.55 8.64
N SER A 75 2.86 6.76 8.51
CA SER A 75 2.76 7.72 9.62
C SER A 75 2.01 7.13 10.81
N VAL A 76 0.81 6.57 10.58
CA VAL A 76 0.01 5.96 11.66
C VAL A 76 0.73 4.76 12.28
N MET A 77 1.41 3.94 11.48
CA MET A 77 2.18 2.81 12.01
C MET A 77 3.33 3.26 12.93
N GLU A 78 3.94 4.40 12.64
CA GLU A 78 5.01 4.96 13.47
C GLU A 78 4.45 5.59 14.76
N GLU A 79 3.32 6.29 14.68
CA GLU A 79 2.60 6.79 15.86
C GLU A 79 2.22 5.65 16.82
N LEU A 80 1.68 4.54 16.29
CA LEU A 80 1.34 3.35 17.08
C LEU A 80 2.57 2.69 17.71
N ARG A 81 3.72 2.73 17.01
CA ARG A 81 4.99 2.25 17.56
C ARG A 81 5.43 3.12 18.73
N ALA A 82 5.48 4.43 18.52
CA ALA A 82 5.93 5.38 19.52
C ALA A 82 5.06 5.32 20.78
N ALA A 83 3.73 5.23 20.61
CA ALA A 83 2.79 5.09 21.73
C ALA A 83 3.00 3.82 22.56
N ARG A 84 3.41 2.71 21.92
CA ARG A 84 3.75 1.46 22.61
C ARG A 84 5.08 1.57 23.33
N ASP A 85 6.09 2.16 22.71
CA ASP A 85 7.43 2.26 23.28
C ASP A 85 7.50 3.31 24.43
N SER A 86 6.50 4.20 24.53
CA SER A 86 6.32 5.14 25.64
C SER A 86 5.57 4.60 26.87
N GLN A 87 5.06 3.36 26.80
CA GLN A 87 4.39 2.66 27.91
C GLN A 87 5.36 1.70 28.61
#